data_AF-A0A1H3QCU7-F1
#
_entry.id   AF-A0A1H3QCU7-F1
#
_cell.length_a   1.000
_cell.length_b   1.000
_cell.length_c   1.000
_cell.angle_alpha   90.00
_cell.angle_beta   90.00
_cell.angle_gamma   90.00
#
_symmetry.space_group_name_H-M   'P 1'
#
loop_
_entity.id
_entity.type
_entity.pdbx_description
1 polymer ?
#
loop_
_entity_poly.entity_id
_entity_poly.type
_entity_poly.pdbx_seq_one_letter_code
_entity_poly.pdbx_strand_id
1 'polypeptide(L)'
;MNVRHATALLAAAMILAGCDKPDPKAAEAAQAAQKEQAAAAEAKNFDSAYAGQKWDMAAAYGEIVTSKYAGTPTAERIRAQYEEAQGKAKAAREQRRVESLWSYMSTPVKLAKGKDGIQLSASIYAKANVETDGSTPRPVQLIFRDHPDWGRSSYLVLQVGDFNCYGGCKLKVAVDGKTKTMAGSRPKTDEAIAMFVEDERALWRLLGGAKELSIEFPVKAGGTRTATFEVGGLKPEKMPGWK
;
A
#
# COMPACT_ATOMS: atom_id res chain seq x y z
N MET A 1 69.00 6.85 72.24
CA MET A 1 68.24 6.41 71.04
C MET A 1 67.66 5.04 71.31
N ASN A 2 66.44 4.80 70.82
CA ASN A 2 65.59 3.60 70.89
C ASN A 2 64.58 3.52 72.05
N VAL A 3 63.33 3.64 71.61
CA VAL A 3 62.06 3.73 72.31
C VAL A 3 61.67 2.40 72.93
N ARG A 4 61.01 2.46 74.08
CA ARG A 4 60.48 1.34 74.84
C ARG A 4 58.99 1.57 75.14
N HIS A 5 58.20 0.56 74.80
CA HIS A 5 56.99 0.05 75.50
C HIS A 5 55.63 0.22 74.81
N ALA A 6 54.94 -0.93 74.80
CA ALA A 6 53.64 -1.24 74.25
C ALA A 6 52.51 -0.92 75.23
N THR A 7 51.27 -0.80 74.72
CA THR A 7 50.13 -1.72 74.95
C THR A 7 48.79 -0.95 74.90
N ALA A 8 47.92 -1.40 73.99
CA ALA A 8 46.44 -1.41 73.97
C ALA A 8 45.60 -0.15 74.30
N LEU A 9 44.66 0.20 73.40
CA LEU A 9 43.22 0.06 73.68
C LEU A 9 42.32 0.30 72.44
N LEU A 10 41.28 -0.53 72.39
CA LEU A 10 40.16 -0.60 71.44
C LEU A 10 39.29 0.67 71.42
N ALA A 11 38.89 1.10 70.21
CA ALA A 11 37.60 1.73 69.90
C ALA A 11 37.38 1.57 68.39
N ALA A 12 36.64 0.59 67.86
CA ALA A 12 35.19 0.35 67.96
C ALA A 12 34.35 1.59 67.57
N ALA A 13 33.97 1.70 66.30
CA ALA A 13 32.57 1.58 65.87
C ALA A 13 32.38 2.10 64.44
N MET A 14 31.87 1.19 63.61
CA MET A 14 31.36 1.39 62.26
C MET A 14 30.36 2.55 62.18
N ILE A 15 30.63 3.54 61.32
CA ILE A 15 29.59 4.42 60.76
C ILE A 15 29.09 3.74 59.47
N LEU A 16 28.25 2.71 59.65
CA LEU A 16 27.44 2.11 58.60
C LEU A 16 26.11 1.74 59.24
N ALA A 17 25.09 2.60 59.07
CA ALA A 17 23.66 2.26 58.95
C ALA A 17 22.80 3.48 59.31
N GLY A 18 22.42 4.24 58.28
CA GLY A 18 21.44 5.32 58.41
C GLY A 18 21.00 5.86 57.05
N CYS A 19 21.00 5.03 56.00
CA CYS A 19 20.19 5.31 54.82
C CYS A 19 18.77 4.89 55.19
N ASP A 20 17.95 5.86 55.61
CA ASP A 20 16.50 5.69 55.61
C ASP A 20 16.08 5.15 54.24
N LYS A 21 15.41 4.00 54.23
CA LYS A 21 14.75 3.53 53.00
C LYS A 21 13.75 4.63 52.62
N PRO A 22 13.81 5.15 51.38
CA PRO A 22 12.85 6.16 50.96
C PRO A 22 11.43 5.65 51.23
N ASP A 23 10.56 6.52 51.74
CA ASP A 23 9.13 6.21 51.88
C ASP A 23 8.65 5.58 50.55
N PRO A 24 8.10 4.35 50.56
CA PRO A 24 7.63 3.68 49.36
C PRO A 24 6.76 4.57 48.47
N LYS A 25 5.94 5.45 49.07
CA LYS A 25 5.11 6.39 48.32
C LYS A 25 5.92 7.50 47.62
N ALA A 26 6.98 7.98 48.27
CA ALA A 26 7.87 8.97 47.68
C ALA A 26 8.71 8.36 46.54
N ALA A 27 9.13 7.10 46.70
CA ALA A 27 9.85 6.36 45.66
C ALA A 27 8.95 6.09 44.43
N GLU A 28 7.70 5.66 44.65
CA GLU A 28 6.71 5.46 43.58
C GLU A 28 6.39 6.77 42.84
N ALA A 29 6.20 7.88 43.56
CA ALA A 29 5.97 9.19 42.95
C ALA A 29 7.16 9.66 42.11
N ALA A 30 8.39 9.45 42.59
CA ALA A 30 9.61 9.78 41.84
C ALA A 30 9.74 8.94 40.55
N GLN A 31 9.43 7.64 40.62
CA GLN A 31 9.42 6.76 39.45
C GLN A 31 8.35 7.15 38.44
N ALA A 32 7.15 7.50 38.90
CA ALA A 32 6.07 7.98 38.04
C ALA A 32 6.45 9.29 37.32
N ALA A 33 7.08 10.24 38.03
CA ALA A 33 7.57 11.48 37.45
C ALA A 33 8.67 11.25 36.41
N GLN A 34 9.63 10.34 36.68
CA GLN A 34 10.66 9.97 35.72
C GLN A 34 10.08 9.31 34.47
N LYS A 35 9.09 8.41 34.63
CA LYS A 35 8.39 7.76 33.51
C LYS A 35 7.64 8.78 32.66
N GLU A 36 6.97 9.76 33.28
CA GLU A 36 6.31 10.86 32.58
C GLU A 36 7.31 11.75 31.83
N GLN A 37 8.43 12.12 32.44
CA GLN A 37 9.46 12.93 31.76
C GLN A 37 10.04 12.20 30.54
N ALA A 38 10.29 10.89 30.66
CA ALA A 38 10.73 10.07 29.53
C ALA A 38 9.66 9.96 28.44
N ALA A 39 8.38 9.80 28.82
CA ALA A 39 7.27 9.81 27.88
C ALA A 39 7.18 11.15 27.12
N ALA A 40 7.28 12.27 27.84
CA ALA A 40 7.26 13.62 27.27
C ALA A 40 8.43 13.88 26.32
N ALA A 41 9.62 13.35 26.63
CA ALA A 41 10.79 13.44 25.75
C ALA A 41 10.54 12.70 24.41
N GLU A 42 10.02 11.47 24.47
CA GLU A 42 9.70 10.69 23.27
C GLU A 42 8.52 11.27 22.47
N ALA A 43 7.52 11.82 23.16
CA ALA A 43 6.35 12.44 22.53
C ALA A 43 6.71 13.66 21.66
N LYS A 44 7.86 14.32 21.87
CA LYS A 44 8.32 15.39 20.96
C LYS A 44 8.53 14.90 19.53
N ASN A 45 8.99 13.66 19.35
CA ASN A 45 9.16 13.06 18.01
C ASN A 45 7.79 12.80 17.37
N PHE A 46 6.82 12.32 18.16
CA PHE A 46 5.44 12.17 17.74
C PHE A 46 4.83 13.51 17.33
N ASP A 47 4.88 14.52 18.20
CA ASP A 47 4.26 15.83 18.00
C ASP A 47 4.84 16.51 16.74
N SER A 48 6.16 16.44 16.54
CA SER A 48 6.83 16.96 15.33
C SER A 48 6.39 16.21 14.06
N ALA A 49 6.33 14.89 14.09
CA ALA A 49 5.90 14.08 12.95
C ALA A 49 4.42 14.33 12.63
N TYR A 50 3.55 14.43 13.63
CA TYR A 50 2.13 14.68 13.47
C TYR A 50 1.87 16.09 12.91
N ALA A 51 2.52 17.12 13.47
CA ALA A 51 2.44 18.50 12.97
C ALA A 51 2.95 18.61 11.52
N GLY A 52 4.01 17.86 11.19
CA GLY A 52 4.54 17.75 9.83
C GLY A 52 3.76 16.82 8.91
N GLN A 53 2.62 16.25 9.35
CA GLN A 53 1.79 15.31 8.61
C GLN A 53 2.54 14.06 8.09
N LYS A 54 3.63 13.70 8.78
CA LYS A 54 4.45 12.51 8.50
C LYS A 54 3.80 11.29 9.14
N TRP A 55 2.62 10.90 8.64
CA TRP A 55 1.73 9.93 9.29
C TRP A 55 2.40 8.59 9.62
N ASP A 56 3.26 8.07 8.73
CA ASP A 56 4.01 6.83 8.98
C ASP A 56 4.96 6.96 10.19
N MET A 57 5.65 8.10 10.32
CA MET A 57 6.54 8.37 11.47
C MET A 57 5.74 8.68 12.74
N ALA A 58 4.67 9.46 12.63
CA ALA A 58 3.78 9.76 13.75
C ALA A 58 3.15 8.48 14.30
N ALA A 59 2.71 7.55 13.45
CA ALA A 59 2.24 6.24 13.91
C ALA A 59 3.35 5.43 14.62
N ALA A 60 4.57 5.43 14.10
CA ALA A 60 5.68 4.71 14.73
C ALA A 60 6.08 5.29 16.11
N TYR A 61 6.23 6.61 16.22
CA TYR A 61 6.54 7.26 17.49
C TYR A 61 5.37 7.20 18.48
N GLY A 62 4.14 7.31 17.99
CA GLY A 62 2.93 7.18 18.80
C GLY A 62 2.86 5.82 19.46
N GLU A 63 3.11 4.74 18.71
CA GLU A 63 3.15 3.37 19.26
C GLU A 63 4.19 3.24 20.38
N ILE A 64 5.39 3.80 20.20
CA ILE A 64 6.42 3.78 21.26
C ILE A 64 5.89 4.46 22.52
N VAL A 65 5.30 5.65 22.39
CA VAL A 65 4.79 6.42 23.54
C VAL A 65 3.60 5.71 24.20
N THR A 66 2.61 5.24 23.44
CA THR A 66 1.39 4.63 23.97
C THR A 66 1.61 3.22 24.52
N SER A 67 2.58 2.48 24.00
CA SER A 67 2.89 1.11 24.44
C SER A 67 3.89 1.11 25.59
N LYS A 68 5.07 1.73 25.42
CA LYS A 68 6.15 1.73 26.42
C LYS A 68 5.82 2.59 27.64
N TYR A 69 5.08 3.67 27.46
CA TYR A 69 4.73 4.61 28.53
C TYR A 69 3.23 4.62 28.85
N ALA A 70 2.54 3.49 28.65
CA ALA A 70 1.14 3.32 29.02
C ALA A 70 0.87 3.78 30.47
N GLY A 71 -0.27 4.45 30.68
CA GLY A 71 -0.72 4.99 31.97
C GLY A 71 -0.07 6.32 32.38
N THR A 72 0.80 6.91 31.55
CA THR A 72 1.33 8.26 31.77
C THR A 72 0.40 9.32 31.19
N PRO A 73 0.26 10.52 31.80
CA PRO A 73 -0.48 11.64 31.22
C PRO A 73 -0.09 11.95 29.76
N THR A 74 1.19 11.86 29.42
CA THR A 74 1.64 12.06 28.03
C THR A 74 1.09 11.00 27.07
N ALA A 75 1.10 9.71 27.45
CA ALA A 75 0.56 8.65 26.61
C ALA A 75 -0.97 8.78 26.41
N GLU A 76 -1.68 9.22 27.45
CA GLU A 76 -3.12 9.51 27.36
C GLU A 76 -3.39 10.70 26.41
N ARG A 77 -2.61 11.79 26.52
CA ARG A 77 -2.75 13.00 25.70
C ARG A 77 -2.69 12.69 24.21
N ILE A 78 -1.71 11.88 23.79
CA ILE A 78 -1.46 11.66 22.36
C ILE A 78 -2.37 10.59 21.74
N ARG A 79 -3.12 9.82 22.53
CA ARG A 79 -3.80 8.60 22.07
C ARG A 79 -4.69 8.84 20.84
N ALA A 80 -5.54 9.87 20.88
CA ALA A 80 -6.43 10.19 19.76
C ALA A 80 -5.66 10.58 18.49
N GLN A 81 -4.61 11.38 18.63
CA GLN A 81 -3.75 11.79 17.51
C GLN A 81 -2.96 10.59 16.95
N TYR A 82 -2.56 9.66 17.82
CA TYR A 82 -1.90 8.42 17.43
C TYR A 82 -2.83 7.54 16.60
N GLU A 83 -4.07 7.32 17.03
CA GLU A 83 -5.09 6.56 16.28
C GLU A 83 -5.34 7.17 14.90
N GLU A 84 -5.45 8.49 14.82
CA GLU A 84 -5.58 9.21 13.55
C GLU A 84 -4.35 9.00 12.65
N ALA A 85 -3.14 9.13 13.22
CA ALA A 85 -1.89 8.92 12.50
C ALA A 85 -1.80 7.47 11.96
N GLN A 86 -2.22 6.48 12.73
CA GLN A 86 -2.31 5.09 12.26
C GLN A 86 -3.28 4.95 11.08
N GLY A 87 -4.49 5.52 11.19
CA GLY A 87 -5.49 5.48 10.12
C GLY A 87 -4.96 6.09 8.83
N LYS A 88 -4.32 7.26 8.91
CA LYS A 88 -3.71 7.95 7.77
C LYS A 88 -2.49 7.22 7.21
N ALA A 89 -1.64 6.66 8.06
CA ALA A 89 -0.50 5.84 7.65
C ALA A 89 -0.97 4.59 6.90
N LYS A 90 -2.00 3.89 7.42
CA LYS A 90 -2.59 2.72 6.77
C LYS A 90 -3.18 3.09 5.40
N ALA A 91 -3.94 4.17 5.32
CA ALA A 91 -4.50 4.65 4.04
C ALA A 91 -3.40 5.01 3.04
N ALA A 92 -2.34 5.70 3.47
CA ALA A 92 -1.22 6.06 2.61
C ALA A 92 -0.43 4.84 2.11
N ARG A 93 -0.21 3.83 2.96
CA ARG A 93 0.43 2.56 2.56
C ARG A 93 -0.43 1.80 1.56
N GLU A 94 -1.73 1.72 1.82
CA GLU A 94 -2.67 1.05 0.91
C GLU A 94 -2.71 1.75 -0.44
N GLN A 95 -2.76 3.08 -0.46
CA GLN A 95 -2.70 3.86 -1.70
C GLN A 95 -1.41 3.57 -2.48
N ARG A 96 -0.24 3.59 -1.83
CA ARG A 96 1.03 3.24 -2.48
C ARG A 96 1.04 1.81 -3.02
N ARG A 97 0.44 0.87 -2.28
CA ARG A 97 0.34 -0.53 -2.71
C ARG A 97 -0.47 -0.64 -3.99
N VAL A 98 -1.67 -0.07 -4.06
CA VAL A 98 -2.51 -0.15 -5.27
C VAL A 98 -1.91 0.64 -6.44
N GLU A 99 -1.23 1.77 -6.19
CA GLU A 99 -0.49 2.50 -7.23
C GLU A 99 0.65 1.66 -7.82
N SER A 100 1.34 0.86 -7.01
CA SER A 100 2.44 0.00 -7.45
C SER A 100 2.00 -1.18 -8.33
N LEU A 101 0.70 -1.48 -8.41
CA LEU A 101 0.16 -2.51 -9.29
C LEU A 101 0.10 -2.05 -10.75
N TRP A 102 0.18 -0.74 -11.00
CA TRP A 102 0.10 -0.16 -12.33
C TRP A 102 1.49 0.04 -12.95
N SER A 103 1.63 -0.45 -14.18
CA SER A 103 2.80 -0.21 -15.03
C SER A 103 2.45 0.78 -16.13
N TYR A 104 3.19 1.89 -16.20
CA TYR A 104 3.07 2.90 -17.25
C TYR A 104 4.29 2.85 -18.16
N MET A 105 4.08 2.77 -19.48
CA MET A 105 5.16 2.74 -20.46
C MET A 105 4.97 3.82 -21.53
N SER A 106 6.10 4.33 -22.02
CA SER A 106 6.18 5.24 -23.15
C SER A 106 7.15 4.64 -24.16
N THR A 107 6.63 4.18 -25.30
CA THR A 107 7.40 3.44 -26.29
C THR A 107 7.46 4.23 -27.59
N PRO A 108 8.66 4.54 -28.12
CA PRO A 108 8.79 5.08 -29.48
C PRO A 108 8.23 4.09 -30.50
N VAL A 109 7.39 4.56 -31.41
CA VAL A 109 6.78 3.75 -32.47
C VAL A 109 6.92 4.44 -33.83
N LYS A 110 7.02 3.63 -34.88
CA LYS A 110 6.94 4.11 -36.26
C LYS A 110 5.48 4.17 -36.67
N LEU A 111 5.09 5.34 -37.15
CA LEU A 111 3.76 5.63 -37.67
C LEU A 111 3.66 5.26 -39.15
N ALA A 112 2.44 5.20 -39.64
CA ALA A 112 2.11 5.20 -41.06
C ALA A 112 2.90 6.32 -41.75
N LYS A 113 3.46 5.99 -42.92
CA LYS A 113 4.33 6.89 -43.70
C LYS A 113 5.68 7.22 -43.02
N GLY A 114 6.12 6.40 -42.07
CA GLY A 114 7.48 6.43 -41.52
C GLY A 114 7.78 7.54 -40.51
N LYS A 115 6.75 8.24 -40.02
CA LYS A 115 6.91 9.27 -38.98
C LYS A 115 7.19 8.62 -37.62
N ASP A 116 7.81 9.38 -36.72
CA ASP A 116 8.00 8.96 -35.34
C ASP A 116 6.80 9.39 -34.48
N GLY A 117 6.43 8.55 -33.52
CA GLY A 117 5.44 8.85 -32.51
C GLY A 117 5.75 8.13 -31.19
N ILE A 118 4.95 8.45 -30.17
CA ILE A 118 5.05 7.83 -28.86
C ILE A 118 3.74 7.10 -28.58
N GLN A 119 3.83 5.80 -28.30
CA GLN A 119 2.73 5.03 -27.74
C GLN A 119 2.81 5.10 -26.22
N LEU A 120 1.68 5.41 -25.59
CA LEU A 120 1.54 5.32 -24.13
C LEU A 120 0.75 4.06 -23.77
N SER A 121 1.11 3.42 -22.68
CA SER A 121 0.28 2.36 -22.11
C SER A 121 0.22 2.42 -20.59
N ALA A 122 -0.93 2.05 -20.04
CA ALA A 122 -1.13 1.73 -18.64
C ALA A 122 -1.60 0.28 -18.56
N SER A 123 -1.00 -0.52 -17.69
CA SER A 123 -1.35 -1.93 -17.56
C SER A 123 -1.35 -2.39 -16.11
N ILE A 124 -2.17 -3.40 -15.83
CA ILE A 124 -2.34 -3.99 -14.51
C ILE A 124 -2.65 -5.49 -14.65
N TYR A 125 -2.10 -6.30 -13.75
CA TYR A 125 -2.42 -7.73 -13.68
C TYR A 125 -3.64 -7.98 -12.81
N ALA A 126 -4.38 -9.04 -13.11
CA ALA A 126 -5.44 -9.54 -12.24
C ALA A 126 -4.86 -9.94 -10.87
N LYS A 127 -5.66 -9.72 -9.82
CA LYS A 127 -5.34 -10.04 -8.42
C LYS A 127 -4.98 -11.51 -8.22
N ALA A 128 -5.65 -12.40 -8.95
CA ALA A 128 -5.40 -13.83 -8.95
C ALA A 128 -5.14 -14.32 -10.37
N ASN A 129 -4.31 -15.35 -10.48
CA ASN A 129 -4.15 -16.08 -11.72
C ASN A 129 -5.46 -16.77 -12.10
N VAL A 130 -5.74 -16.85 -13.40
CA VAL A 130 -6.97 -17.40 -13.97
C VAL A 130 -6.61 -18.59 -14.85
N GLU A 131 -7.34 -19.69 -14.70
CA GLU A 131 -7.23 -20.85 -15.60
C GLU A 131 -8.01 -20.55 -16.89
N THR A 132 -7.35 -20.59 -18.05
CA THR A 132 -7.94 -20.18 -19.34
C THR A 132 -7.85 -21.22 -20.47
N ASP A 133 -7.19 -22.36 -20.24
CA ASP A 133 -6.84 -23.36 -21.25
C ASP A 133 -7.07 -24.83 -20.81
N GLY A 134 -7.72 -25.03 -19.67
CA GLY A 134 -7.90 -26.31 -18.98
C GLY A 134 -6.72 -26.71 -18.10
N SER A 135 -5.73 -25.84 -17.88
CA SER A 135 -4.49 -26.18 -17.18
C SER A 135 -4.21 -25.32 -15.93
N THR A 136 -2.93 -24.99 -15.68
CA THR A 136 -2.51 -24.21 -14.52
C THR A 136 -2.94 -22.74 -14.67
N PRO A 137 -3.54 -22.11 -13.64
CA PRO A 137 -3.86 -20.69 -13.68
C PRO A 137 -2.65 -19.80 -14.01
N ARG A 138 -2.83 -18.83 -14.90
CA ARG A 138 -1.82 -17.83 -15.30
C ARG A 138 -2.31 -16.40 -15.13
N PRO A 139 -1.39 -15.42 -15.06
CA PRO A 139 -1.76 -14.01 -15.06
C PRO A 139 -2.60 -13.61 -16.27
N VAL A 140 -3.65 -12.82 -16.01
CA VAL A 140 -4.41 -12.08 -17.02
C VAL A 140 -4.06 -10.62 -16.85
N GLN A 141 -3.74 -9.94 -17.95
CA GLN A 141 -3.35 -8.53 -17.92
C GLN A 141 -4.40 -7.67 -18.61
N LEU A 142 -4.77 -6.56 -17.98
CA LEU A 142 -5.54 -5.48 -18.60
C LEU A 142 -4.58 -4.39 -19.07
N ILE A 143 -4.77 -3.92 -20.30
CA ILE A 143 -3.95 -2.89 -20.91
C ILE A 143 -4.85 -1.81 -21.51
N PHE A 144 -4.51 -0.56 -21.21
CA PHE A 144 -4.97 0.63 -21.92
C PHE A 144 -3.81 1.17 -22.75
N ARG A 145 -4.04 1.40 -24.04
CA ARG A 145 -3.01 1.83 -24.99
C ARG A 145 -3.49 3.04 -25.76
N ASP A 146 -2.68 4.09 -25.79
CA ASP A 146 -2.82 5.23 -26.69
C ASP A 146 -1.79 5.10 -27.79
N HIS A 147 -2.22 4.69 -28.99
CA HIS A 147 -1.35 4.64 -30.16
C HIS A 147 -1.70 5.82 -31.09
N PRO A 148 -0.73 6.67 -31.48
CA PRO A 148 -0.98 7.85 -32.30
C PRO A 148 -1.73 7.59 -33.62
N ASP A 149 -1.46 6.48 -34.32
CA ASP A 149 -2.21 6.14 -35.55
C ASP A 149 -3.45 5.27 -35.35
N TRP A 150 -3.40 4.31 -34.42
CA TRP A 150 -4.49 3.34 -34.24
C TRP A 150 -5.54 3.82 -33.25
N GLY A 151 -5.28 4.95 -32.59
CA GLY A 151 -6.11 5.50 -31.54
C GLY A 151 -5.96 4.74 -30.22
N ARG A 152 -7.00 4.86 -29.41
CA ARG A 152 -7.05 4.29 -28.06
C ARG A 152 -7.70 2.92 -28.09
N SER A 153 -7.26 2.07 -27.18
CA SER A 153 -7.82 0.74 -27.02
C SER A 153 -7.64 0.25 -25.59
N SER A 154 -8.60 -0.53 -25.11
CA SER A 154 -8.46 -1.34 -23.91
C SER A 154 -8.61 -2.81 -24.28
N TYR A 155 -7.77 -3.67 -23.71
CA TYR A 155 -7.80 -5.09 -24.01
C TYR A 155 -7.24 -5.95 -22.89
N LEU A 156 -7.71 -7.19 -22.82
CA LEU A 156 -7.16 -8.24 -21.99
C LEU A 156 -6.15 -9.06 -22.79
N VAL A 157 -5.07 -9.48 -22.13
CA VAL A 157 -4.07 -10.40 -22.66
C VAL A 157 -4.02 -11.65 -21.78
N LEU A 158 -4.02 -12.81 -22.41
CA LEU A 158 -3.75 -14.08 -21.75
C LEU A 158 -2.31 -14.51 -22.05
N GLN A 159 -1.65 -15.12 -21.07
CA GLN A 159 -0.38 -15.79 -21.32
C GLN A 159 -0.54 -17.11 -22.08
N VAL A 160 -1.67 -17.80 -21.86
CA VAL A 160 -1.99 -19.10 -22.45
C VAL A 160 -3.48 -19.22 -22.74
N GLY A 161 -3.83 -20.17 -23.62
CA GLY A 161 -5.20 -20.36 -24.07
C GLY A 161 -5.62 -19.29 -25.06
N ASP A 162 -6.93 -19.09 -25.19
CA ASP A 162 -7.46 -18.13 -26.13
C ASP A 162 -8.88 -17.67 -25.77
N PHE A 163 -9.26 -16.49 -26.22
CA PHE A 163 -10.61 -15.95 -26.05
C PHE A 163 -11.57 -16.52 -27.08
N ASN A 164 -12.78 -16.90 -26.66
CA ASN A 164 -13.85 -17.28 -27.57
C ASN A 164 -14.71 -16.04 -27.92
N CYS A 165 -14.13 -15.08 -28.63
CA CYS A 165 -14.75 -13.77 -28.91
C CYS A 165 -14.48 -13.25 -30.35
N TYR A 166 -14.30 -14.15 -31.33
CA TYR A 166 -13.87 -13.79 -32.71
C TYR A 166 -14.89 -13.06 -33.58
N GLY A 167 -16.18 -13.13 -33.25
CA GLY A 167 -17.26 -12.38 -33.89
C GLY A 167 -17.82 -11.26 -33.02
N GLY A 168 -17.09 -10.92 -31.95
CA GLY A 168 -17.60 -10.13 -30.84
C GLY A 168 -18.29 -11.01 -29.79
N CYS A 169 -18.33 -10.50 -28.56
CA CYS A 169 -19.00 -11.13 -27.43
C CYS A 169 -19.50 -10.07 -26.44
N LYS A 170 -20.31 -10.50 -25.47
CA LYS A 170 -20.78 -9.67 -24.37
C LYS A 170 -19.96 -9.98 -23.13
N LEU A 171 -19.24 -8.99 -22.64
CA LEU A 171 -18.47 -9.04 -21.41
C LEU A 171 -19.33 -8.57 -20.25
N LYS A 172 -19.30 -9.27 -19.13
CA LYS A 172 -19.88 -8.79 -17.88
C LYS A 172 -18.79 -8.07 -17.10
N VAL A 173 -18.92 -6.76 -16.99
CA VAL A 173 -17.98 -5.88 -16.31
C VAL A 173 -18.60 -5.44 -14.99
N ALA A 174 -17.93 -5.66 -13.87
CA ALA A 174 -18.36 -5.19 -12.56
C ALA A 174 -17.33 -4.20 -12.00
N VAL A 175 -17.79 -3.05 -11.53
CA VAL A 175 -16.95 -2.00 -10.96
C VAL A 175 -17.49 -1.68 -9.58
N ASP A 176 -16.69 -1.94 -8.55
CA ASP A 176 -17.11 -1.86 -7.14
C ASP A 176 -18.48 -2.52 -6.88
N GLY A 177 -18.67 -3.73 -7.45
CA GLY A 177 -19.90 -4.53 -7.35
C GLY A 177 -21.03 -4.14 -8.32
N LYS A 178 -20.95 -2.99 -9.00
CA LYS A 178 -21.97 -2.58 -9.99
C LYS A 178 -21.68 -3.19 -11.35
N THR A 179 -22.60 -4.00 -11.85
CA THR A 179 -22.44 -4.73 -13.11
C THR A 179 -22.97 -3.93 -14.30
N LYS A 180 -22.25 -3.98 -15.42
CA LYS A 180 -22.64 -3.49 -16.75
C LYS A 180 -22.17 -4.50 -17.81
N THR A 181 -22.91 -4.60 -18.91
CA THR A 181 -22.46 -5.33 -20.09
C THR A 181 -21.67 -4.41 -21.02
N MET A 182 -20.53 -4.87 -21.52
CA MET A 182 -19.73 -4.19 -22.54
C MET A 182 -19.48 -5.13 -23.71
N ALA A 183 -19.35 -4.58 -24.92
CA ALA A 183 -18.94 -5.38 -26.07
C ALA A 183 -17.43 -5.67 -25.97
N GLY A 184 -17.06 -6.89 -26.35
CA GLY A 184 -15.66 -7.23 -26.60
C GLY A 184 -15.50 -7.87 -27.96
N SER A 185 -14.27 -7.88 -28.47
CA SER A 185 -13.91 -8.63 -29.67
C SER A 185 -12.48 -9.15 -29.60
N ARG A 186 -12.23 -10.27 -30.27
CA ARG A 186 -10.89 -10.83 -30.44
C ARG A 186 -10.58 -10.91 -31.93
N PRO A 187 -9.64 -10.11 -32.46
CA PRO A 187 -9.29 -10.16 -33.88
C PRO A 187 -8.80 -11.55 -34.31
N LYS A 188 -9.00 -11.89 -35.59
CA LYS A 188 -8.44 -13.09 -36.22
C LYS A 188 -6.98 -12.83 -36.61
N THR A 189 -6.10 -12.84 -35.62
CA THR A 189 -4.65 -12.76 -35.80
C THR A 189 -3.95 -13.77 -34.89
N ASP A 190 -2.75 -14.16 -35.30
CA ASP A 190 -1.83 -15.04 -34.57
C ASP A 190 -0.77 -14.23 -33.79
N GLU A 191 -0.73 -12.91 -33.95
CA GLU A 191 0.31 -12.03 -33.41
C GLU A 191 0.15 -11.71 -31.91
N ALA A 192 -1.09 -11.77 -31.37
CA ALA A 192 -1.34 -11.58 -29.94
C ALA A 192 -2.66 -12.22 -29.48
N ILE A 193 -2.65 -12.89 -28.33
CA ILE A 193 -3.85 -13.39 -27.64
C ILE A 193 -4.48 -12.23 -26.87
N ALA A 194 -5.04 -11.28 -27.61
CA ALA A 194 -5.68 -10.09 -27.07
C ALA A 194 -7.17 -10.04 -27.41
N MET A 195 -7.99 -9.65 -26.43
CA MET A 195 -9.40 -9.36 -26.62
C MET A 195 -9.69 -7.93 -26.18
N PHE A 196 -10.19 -7.13 -27.11
CA PHE A 196 -10.57 -5.75 -26.90
C PHE A 196 -11.87 -5.66 -26.10
N VAL A 197 -11.95 -4.61 -25.28
CA VAL A 197 -13.20 -4.10 -24.72
C VAL A 197 -13.53 -2.86 -25.55
N GLU A 198 -14.57 -2.94 -26.38
CA GLU A 198 -14.79 -2.01 -27.52
C GLU A 198 -15.06 -0.55 -27.12
N ASP A 199 -15.59 -0.31 -25.92
CA ASP A 199 -15.83 1.05 -25.41
C ASP A 199 -14.76 1.39 -24.37
N GLU A 200 -13.54 1.61 -24.86
CA GLU A 200 -12.36 1.86 -24.04
C GLU A 200 -12.51 3.13 -23.21
N ARG A 201 -13.18 4.14 -23.76
CA ARG A 201 -13.47 5.40 -23.07
C ARG A 201 -14.42 5.19 -21.90
N ALA A 202 -15.52 4.46 -22.09
CA ALA A 202 -16.43 4.18 -20.98
C ALA A 202 -15.75 3.30 -19.92
N LEU A 203 -14.95 2.30 -20.34
CA LEU A 203 -14.21 1.47 -19.38
C LEU A 203 -13.27 2.33 -18.54
N TRP A 204 -12.46 3.19 -19.18
CA TRP A 204 -11.55 4.10 -18.49
C TRP A 204 -12.28 5.01 -17.50
N ARG A 205 -13.38 5.63 -17.92
CA ARG A 205 -14.22 6.47 -17.05
C ARG A 205 -14.73 5.74 -15.83
N LEU A 206 -15.12 4.48 -15.98
CA LEU A 206 -15.59 3.67 -14.86
C LEU A 206 -14.49 3.43 -13.82
N LEU A 207 -13.21 3.42 -14.21
CA LEU A 207 -12.10 3.23 -13.28
C LEU A 207 -11.76 4.50 -12.49
N GLY A 208 -12.27 5.66 -12.92
CA GLY A 208 -12.04 6.93 -12.22
C GLY A 208 -12.59 6.91 -10.79
N GLY A 209 -11.71 6.68 -9.82
CA GLY A 209 -12.04 6.57 -8.40
C GLY A 209 -12.59 5.21 -7.95
N ALA A 210 -12.63 4.21 -8.84
CA ALA A 210 -13.04 2.85 -8.48
C ALA A 210 -11.93 2.12 -7.73
N LYS A 211 -12.27 1.13 -6.91
CA LYS A 211 -11.28 0.29 -6.20
C LYS A 211 -11.04 -1.04 -6.90
N GLU A 212 -12.10 -1.64 -7.43
CA GLU A 212 -12.07 -2.96 -8.03
C GLU A 212 -12.82 -2.99 -9.36
N LEU A 213 -12.22 -3.68 -10.33
CA LEU A 213 -12.82 -4.01 -11.62
C LEU A 213 -12.80 -5.53 -11.78
N SER A 214 -13.92 -6.14 -12.16
CA SER A 214 -13.98 -7.53 -12.60
C SER A 214 -14.50 -7.61 -14.03
N ILE A 215 -13.88 -8.42 -14.87
CA ILE A 215 -14.31 -8.68 -16.24
C ILE A 215 -14.49 -10.19 -16.41
N GLU A 216 -15.71 -10.60 -16.68
CA GLU A 216 -16.04 -11.96 -17.10
C GLU A 216 -15.96 -12.05 -18.63
N PHE A 217 -15.19 -13.03 -19.13
CA PHE A 217 -14.92 -13.22 -20.56
C PHE A 217 -14.96 -14.71 -20.96
N PRO A 218 -15.34 -15.02 -22.21
CA PRO A 218 -15.39 -16.39 -22.70
C PRO A 218 -14.01 -16.89 -23.15
N VAL A 219 -13.71 -18.17 -22.87
CA VAL A 219 -12.45 -18.82 -23.28
C VAL A 219 -12.70 -19.99 -24.24
N LYS A 220 -11.73 -20.32 -25.11
CA LYS A 220 -11.84 -21.44 -26.06
C LYS A 220 -11.93 -22.81 -25.38
N ALA A 221 -11.35 -22.96 -24.19
CA ALA A 221 -11.48 -24.19 -23.39
C ALA A 221 -12.92 -24.45 -22.89
N GLY A 222 -13.83 -23.48 -23.07
CA GLY A 222 -15.24 -23.59 -22.71
C GLY A 222 -15.63 -22.75 -21.49
N GLY A 223 -16.87 -22.25 -21.52
CA GLY A 223 -17.43 -21.41 -20.47
C GLY A 223 -16.81 -20.02 -20.41
N THR A 224 -17.00 -19.36 -19.27
CA THR A 224 -16.43 -18.04 -18.97
C THR A 224 -15.43 -18.11 -17.83
N ARG A 225 -14.59 -17.08 -17.73
CA ARG A 225 -13.66 -16.85 -16.62
C ARG A 225 -13.76 -15.40 -16.20
N THR A 226 -13.44 -15.13 -14.93
CA THR A 226 -13.46 -13.77 -14.39
C THR A 226 -12.06 -13.38 -13.94
N ALA A 227 -11.58 -12.25 -14.44
CA ALA A 227 -10.38 -11.59 -13.94
C ALA A 227 -10.79 -10.37 -13.11
N THR A 228 -10.26 -10.26 -11.90
CA THR A 228 -10.50 -9.14 -10.97
C THR A 228 -9.21 -8.33 -10.80
N PHE A 229 -9.30 -7.00 -10.86
CA PHE A 229 -8.19 -6.05 -10.85
C PHE A 229 -8.39 -5.02 -9.74
N GLU A 230 -7.34 -4.71 -9.00
CA GLU A 230 -7.34 -3.68 -7.96
C GLU A 230 -6.95 -2.32 -8.58
N VAL A 231 -7.95 -1.58 -9.08
CA VAL A 231 -7.75 -0.42 -9.96
C VAL A 231 -7.58 0.92 -9.23
N GLY A 232 -7.73 0.96 -7.90
CA GLY A 232 -7.73 2.20 -7.10
C GLY A 232 -6.45 3.05 -7.15
N GLY A 233 -5.36 2.52 -7.69
CA GLY A 233 -4.10 3.23 -7.90
C GLY A 233 -3.92 3.87 -9.28
N LEU A 234 -4.96 3.91 -10.12
CA LEU A 234 -4.88 4.49 -11.46
C LEU A 234 -4.48 5.98 -11.39
N LYS A 235 -3.53 6.40 -12.24
CA LYS A 235 -3.02 7.77 -12.37
C LYS A 235 -3.36 8.35 -13.75
N PRO A 236 -4.52 9.00 -13.92
CA PRO A 236 -4.96 9.52 -15.21
C PRO A 236 -3.98 10.49 -15.85
N GLU A 237 -3.23 11.26 -15.05
CA GLU A 237 -2.21 12.19 -15.51
C GLU A 237 -1.05 11.51 -16.26
N LYS A 238 -0.85 10.20 -16.09
CA LYS A 238 0.13 9.40 -16.84
C LYS A 238 -0.34 9.00 -18.24
N MET A 239 -1.64 9.11 -18.51
CA MET A 239 -2.29 8.77 -19.78
C MET A 239 -3.08 9.98 -20.31
N PRO A 240 -2.41 11.06 -20.71
CA PRO A 240 -3.07 12.29 -21.14
C PRO A 240 -4.03 12.04 -22.32
N GLY A 241 -5.19 12.69 -22.26
CA GLY A 241 -6.22 12.59 -23.30
C GLY A 241 -7.24 11.46 -23.09
N TRP A 242 -6.98 10.53 -22.18
CA TRP A 242 -8.01 9.61 -21.66
C TRP A 242 -8.93 10.37 -20.69
N LYS A 243 -10.25 10.39 -20.95
CA LYS A 243 -11.28 11.13 -20.20
C LYS A 243 -12.56 10.33 -20.04
#